data_AF-A0A3N1SX18-F1
#
_entry.id   AF-A0A3N1SX18-F1
#
_cell.length_a   1.000
_cell.length_b   1.000
_cell.length_c   1.000
_cell.angle_alpha   90.00
_cell.angle_beta   90.00
_cell.angle_gamma   90.00
#
_symmetry.space_group_name_H-M   'P 1'
#
loop_
_entity.id
_entity.type
_entity.pdbx_description
1 polymer ?
#
loop_
_entity_poly.entity_id
_entity_poly.type
_entity_poly.pdbx_seq_one_letter_code
_entity_poly.pdbx_strand_id
1 'polypeptide(L)'
;MGMTLKVYEVDRAGNTRVLRQETEVVPVTTVDPRAAFPDCECPRHRPAGADGAYRVFLGHTAQCAACRAGSPCPMAARREIRR
;
A
#
# COMPACT_ATOMS: atom_id res chain seq x y z
N MET A 1 6.67 19.13 -25.03
CA MET A 1 5.77 17.97 -24.94
C MET A 1 4.89 18.20 -23.74
N GLY A 2 3.59 18.45 -23.94
CA GLY A 2 2.63 18.71 -22.86
C GLY A 2 2.06 17.41 -22.26
N MET A 3 1.46 17.52 -21.07
CA MET A 3 0.77 16.40 -20.44
C MET A 3 -0.66 16.31 -21.00
N THR A 4 -1.15 15.10 -21.28
CA THR A 4 -2.54 14.86 -21.69
C THR A 4 -3.29 14.07 -20.61
N LEU A 5 -4.62 14.27 -20.54
CA LEU A 5 -5.51 13.49 -19.67
C LEU A 5 -6.70 12.97 -20.48
N LYS A 6 -7.09 11.72 -20.20
CA LYS A 6 -8.33 11.09 -20.67
C LYS A 6 -9.07 10.53 -19.46
N VAL A 7 -10.35 10.87 -19.30
CA VAL A 7 -11.13 10.56 -18.09
C VAL A 7 -12.16 9.49 -18.40
N TYR A 8 -12.17 8.44 -17.59
CA TYR A 8 -13.11 7.32 -17.68
C TYR A 8 -13.96 7.25 -16.40
N GLU A 9 -15.25 7.01 -16.58
CA GLU A 9 -16.14 6.51 -15.55
C GLU A 9 -16.11 4.98 -15.60
N VAL A 10 -15.97 4.35 -14.43
CA VAL A 10 -16.01 2.90 -14.28
C VAL A 10 -17.14 2.55 -13.33
N ASP A 11 -18.10 1.76 -13.78
CA ASP A 11 -19.19 1.30 -12.93
C ASP A 11 -18.79 0.11 -12.04
N ARG A 12 -19.71 -0.34 -11.17
CA ARG A 12 -19.47 -1.48 -10.27
C ARG A 12 -19.33 -2.83 -10.99
N ALA A 13 -19.85 -2.95 -12.21
CA ALA A 13 -19.70 -4.14 -13.04
C ALA A 13 -18.39 -4.14 -13.84
N GLY A 14 -17.63 -3.05 -13.79
CA GLY A 14 -16.38 -2.86 -14.52
C GLY A 14 -16.56 -2.32 -15.94
N ASN A 15 -17.78 -1.91 -16.33
CA ASN A 15 -17.97 -1.24 -17.61
C ASN A 15 -17.35 0.15 -17.57
N THR A 16 -16.74 0.55 -18.70
CA THR A 16 -16.09 1.85 -18.81
C THR A 16 -16.83 2.77 -19.77
N ARG A 17 -16.95 4.04 -19.41
CA ARG A 17 -17.48 5.11 -20.26
C ARG A 17 -16.50 6.27 -20.30
N VAL A 18 -16.17 6.77 -21.48
CA VAL A 18 -15.29 7.94 -21.62
C VAL A 18 -16.08 9.20 -21.25
N LEU A 19 -15.64 9.91 -20.21
CA LEU A 19 -16.18 11.21 -19.82
C LEU A 19 -15.46 12.37 -20.49
N ARG A 20 -14.14 12.22 -20.71
CA ARG A 20 -13.32 13.22 -21.40
C ARG A 20 -12.36 12.51 -22.35
N GLN A 21 -12.39 12.89 -23.62
CA GLN A 21 -11.41 12.44 -24.59
C GLN A 21 -10.01 12.94 -24.24
N GLU A 22 -9.00 12.34 -24.85
CA GLU A 22 -7.62 12.76 -24.64
C GLU A 22 -7.46 14.24 -25.00
N THR A 23 -6.95 15.03 -24.07
CA THR A 23 -6.79 16.48 -24.26
C THR A 23 -5.57 16.96 -23.48
N GLU A 24 -4.85 17.93 -24.04
CA GLU A 24 -3.73 18.58 -23.38
C GLU A 24 -4.17 19.35 -22.12
N VAL A 25 -3.36 19.26 -21.07
CA VAL A 25 -3.62 19.87 -19.77
C VAL A 25 -2.34 20.46 -19.19
N VAL A 26 -2.51 21.51 -18.39
CA VAL A 26 -1.44 22.05 -17.55
C VAL A 26 -1.50 21.34 -16.20
N PRO A 27 -0.45 20.61 -15.79
CA PRO A 27 -0.42 19.96 -14.48
C PRO A 27 -0.52 21.00 -13.37
N VAL A 28 -1.35 20.71 -12.36
CA VAL A 28 -1.37 21.52 -11.15
C VAL A 28 -0.09 21.22 -10.35
N THR A 29 0.65 22.26 -9.97
CA THR A 29 1.93 22.14 -9.26
C THR A 29 1.78 22.12 -7.74
N THR A 30 0.60 22.45 -7.23
CA THR A 30 0.28 22.48 -5.80
C THR A 30 -1.08 21.86 -5.54
N VAL A 31 -1.17 20.94 -4.59
CA VAL A 31 -2.45 20.34 -4.18
C VAL A 31 -3.06 21.21 -3.07
N ASP A 32 -4.35 21.56 -3.19
CA ASP A 32 -5.07 22.19 -2.07
C ASP A 32 -5.14 21.18 -0.91
N PRO A 33 -4.59 21.50 0.28
CA PRO A 33 -4.64 20.60 1.44
C PRO A 33 -6.07 20.23 1.84
N ARG A 34 -7.06 21.07 1.54
CA ARG A 34 -8.48 20.82 1.82
C ARG A 34 -9.10 19.78 0.88
N ALA A 35 -8.45 19.49 -0.25
CA ALA A 35 -8.85 18.44 -1.18
C ALA A 35 -8.29 17.05 -0.81
N ALA A 36 -7.55 16.95 0.30
CA ALA A 36 -7.10 15.67 0.82
C ALA A 36 -8.31 14.86 1.29
N PHE A 37 -8.55 13.71 0.65
CA PHE A 37 -9.49 12.74 1.19
C PHE A 37 -8.89 12.11 2.44
N PRO A 38 -9.67 11.95 3.53
CA PRO A 38 -9.17 11.30 4.72
C PRO A 38 -8.81 9.85 4.41
N ASP A 39 -7.78 9.35 5.09
CA ASP A 39 -7.42 7.94 5.00
C ASP A 39 -8.59 7.06 5.43
N CYS A 40 -8.71 5.88 4.80
CA CYS A 40 -9.76 4.94 5.14
C CYS A 40 -9.52 4.35 6.54
N GLU A 41 -10.37 4.69 7.52
CA GLU A 41 -10.22 4.23 8.90
C GLU A 41 -10.81 2.83 9.19
N CYS A 42 -11.26 2.10 8.16
CA CYS A 42 -11.87 0.79 8.39
C CYS A 42 -10.83 -0.22 8.91
N PRO A 43 -11.24 -1.25 9.68
CA PRO A 43 -10.31 -2.23 10.26
C PRO A 43 -9.39 -2.93 9.24
N ARG A 44 -9.79 -2.96 7.96
CA ARG A 44 -9.02 -3.55 6.86
C ARG A 44 -7.88 -2.65 6.36
N HIS A 45 -8.07 -1.33 6.33
CA HIS A 45 -7.13 -0.39 5.72
C HIS A 45 -6.50 0.58 6.72
N ARG A 46 -6.95 0.59 7.97
CA ARG A 46 -6.30 1.33 9.05
C ARG A 46 -4.83 0.90 9.09
N PRO A 47 -3.86 1.80 8.86
CA PRO A 47 -2.46 1.47 8.99
C PRO A 47 -2.26 0.98 10.43
N ALA A 48 -1.90 -0.28 10.56
CA ALA A 48 -1.65 -0.83 11.85
C ALA A 48 -0.35 -0.17 12.32
N GLY A 49 -0.45 0.68 13.35
CA GLY A 49 0.68 1.43 13.92
C GLY A 49 1.77 0.50 14.48
N ALA A 50 2.34 0.82 15.65
CA ALA A 50 3.26 -0.11 16.32
C ALA A 50 2.67 -1.55 16.43
N ASP A 51 1.35 -1.66 16.58
CA ASP A 51 0.60 -2.91 16.61
C ASP A 51 0.61 -3.70 15.29
N GLY A 52 0.78 -3.03 14.16
CA GLY A 52 0.84 -3.68 12.84
C GLY A 52 2.13 -4.43 12.61
N ALA A 53 3.24 -3.74 12.84
CA ALA A 53 4.55 -4.36 12.80
C ALA A 53 4.65 -5.51 13.81
N TYR A 54 4.08 -5.35 15.00
CA TYR A 54 4.00 -6.40 16.01
C TYR A 54 3.17 -7.60 15.55
N ARG A 55 1.99 -7.41 14.94
CA ARG A 55 1.17 -8.52 14.41
C ARG A 55 1.82 -9.24 13.24
N VAL A 56 2.51 -8.53 12.35
CA VAL A 56 3.28 -9.14 11.25
C VAL A 56 4.44 -9.96 11.82
N PHE A 57 5.14 -9.43 12.82
CA PHE A 57 6.20 -10.15 13.52
C PHE A 57 5.67 -11.41 14.23
N LEU A 58 4.55 -11.30 14.97
CA LEU A 58 3.88 -12.44 15.60
C LEU A 58 3.40 -13.48 14.58
N GLY A 59 2.84 -13.04 13.45
CA GLY A 59 2.45 -13.93 12.35
C GLY A 59 3.64 -14.70 11.79
N HIS A 60 4.77 -14.02 11.58
CA HIS A 60 6.00 -14.64 11.13
C HIS A 60 6.56 -15.66 12.14
N THR A 61 6.63 -15.30 13.43
CA THR A 61 7.17 -16.20 14.46
C THR A 61 6.26 -17.39 14.75
N ALA A 62 4.93 -17.18 14.75
CA ALA A 62 3.96 -18.25 14.98
C ALA A 62 3.90 -19.26 13.81
N GLN A 63 4.22 -18.84 12.59
CA GLN A 63 4.16 -19.72 11.41
C GLN A 63 5.48 -20.44 11.11
N CYS A 64 6.61 -19.93 11.60
CA CYS A 64 7.92 -20.55 11.37
C CYS A 64 8.15 -21.75 12.30
N ALA A 65 8.48 -22.93 11.75
CA ALA A 65 8.76 -24.14 12.52
C ALA A 65 9.98 -23.99 13.45
N ALA A 66 11.04 -23.31 12.99
CA ALA A 66 12.24 -23.08 13.81
C ALA A 66 11.95 -22.18 15.01
N CYS A 67 11.24 -21.06 14.80
CA CYS A 67 10.83 -20.16 15.89
C CYS A 67 9.92 -20.88 16.90
N ARG A 68 8.96 -21.69 16.43
CA ARG A 68 8.09 -22.49 17.31
C ARG A 68 8.85 -23.54 18.12
N ALA A 69 9.91 -24.11 17.55
CA ALA A 69 10.78 -25.07 18.24
C ALA A 69 11.82 -24.38 19.15
N GLY A 70 11.80 -23.04 19.28
CA GLY A 70 12.81 -22.29 20.04
C GLY A 70 14.21 -22.32 19.43
N SER A 71 14.34 -22.75 18.16
CA SER A 71 15.62 -22.82 17.45
C SER A 71 15.95 -21.49 16.77
N PRO A 72 17.24 -21.19 16.50
CA PRO A 72 17.64 -19.96 15.82
C PRO A 72 16.95 -19.81 14.46
N CYS A 73 16.37 -18.64 14.21
CA CYS A 73 15.70 -18.37 12.94
C CYS A 73 16.76 -18.32 11.81
N PRO A 74 16.66 -19.16 10.77
CA PRO A 74 17.67 -19.22 9.71
C PRO A 74 17.77 -17.91 8.91
N MET A 75 16.68 -17.14 8.83
CA MET A 75 16.68 -15.82 8.19
C MET A 75 17.35 -14.74 9.05
N ALA A 76 17.28 -14.86 10.38
CA ALA A 76 17.94 -13.95 11.32
C ALA A 76 19.44 -14.29 11.45
N ALA A 77 19.78 -15.58 11.60
CA ALA A 77 21.16 -16.07 11.73
C ALA A 77 22.03 -15.74 10.50
N ARG A 78 21.44 -15.69 9.30
CA ARG A 78 22.14 -15.28 8.06
C ARG A 78 22.57 -13.81 8.04
N ARG A 79 22.00 -12.93 8.88
CA ARG A 79 22.41 -11.51 8.96
C ARG A 79 23.64 -11.30 9.85
N GLU A 80 23.94 -12.21 10.75
CA GLU A 80 25.10 -12.10 11.67
C GLU A 80 26.41 -12.51 10.99
N ILE A 81 26.37 -13.35 9.96
CA ILE A 81 27.56 -13.85 9.25
C ILE A 81 28.12 -12.85 8.21
N ARG A 82 27.38 -11.78 7.88
CA ARG A 82 27.78 -10.73 6.91
C ARG A 82 28.21 -9.41 7.56
N ARG A 83 28.61 -9.44 8.84
CA ARG A 83 29.22 -8.28 9.53
C ARG A 83 30.71 -8.47 9.71
#